data_AF-A0A9D9GKL3-F1
#
_entry.id   AF-A0A9D9GKL3-F1
#
_cell.length_a   1.000
_cell.length_b   1.000
_cell.length_c   1.000
_cell.angle_alpha   90.00
_cell.angle_beta   90.00
_cell.angle_gamma   90.00
#
_symmetry.space_group_name_H-M   'P 1'
#
loop_
_entity.id
_entity.type
_entity.pdbx_description
1 polymer ?
#
loop_
_entity_poly.entity_id
_entity_poly.type
_entity_poly.pdbx_seq_one_letter_code
_entity_poly.pdbx_strand_id
1 'polypeptide(L)'
;KEEYIPANLDRKVYDGYFEIHTDQAYEAARLLAKKDGVLVGASSGAALYAATQLAQKEEFKGKNIVVILPDTGLRYLSTHLFEE
;
A
#
# COMPACT_ATOMS: atom_id res chain seq x y z
N LYS A 1 4.46 23.81 3.27
CA LYS A 1 5.73 23.07 3.12
C LYS A 1 5.88 22.83 1.64
N GLU A 2 6.95 23.32 1.00
CA GLU A 2 7.25 22.88 -0.36
C GLU A 2 7.57 21.39 -0.29
N GLU A 3 6.93 20.60 -1.15
CA GLU A 3 7.16 19.17 -1.21
C GLU A 3 8.56 18.91 -1.78
N TYR A 4 9.43 18.34 -0.93
CA TYR A 4 10.78 17.98 -1.32
C TYR A 4 10.77 16.68 -2.13
N ILE A 5 11.36 16.71 -3.33
CA ILE A 5 11.55 15.54 -4.17
C ILE A 5 12.94 14.95 -3.87
N PRO A 6 13.04 13.72 -3.34
CA PRO A 6 14.33 13.09 -3.07
C PRO A 6 15.17 12.90 -4.34
N ALA A 7 16.48 13.14 -4.24
CA ALA A 7 17.41 13.01 -5.38
C ALA A 7 17.55 11.57 -5.91
N ASN A 8 17.17 10.57 -5.10
CA ASN A 8 17.16 9.16 -5.49
C ASN A 8 15.84 8.71 -6.17
N LEU A 9 14.87 9.61 -6.36
CA LEU A 9 13.66 9.30 -7.13
C LEU A 9 13.93 9.50 -8.62
N ASP A 10 14.04 8.40 -9.37
CA ASP A 10 13.99 8.47 -10.84
C ASP A 10 12.52 8.44 -11.31
N ARG A 11 12.06 9.52 -11.96
CA ARG A 11 10.69 9.63 -12.47
C ARG A 11 10.47 8.95 -13.82
N LYS A 12 11.52 8.40 -14.42
CA LYS A 12 11.45 7.71 -15.73
C LYS A 12 11.15 6.22 -15.60
N VAL A 13 11.18 5.66 -14.38
CA VAL A 13 11.04 4.21 -14.14
C VAL A 13 9.61 3.76 -13.80
N TYR A 14 8.68 4.70 -13.64
CA TYR A 14 7.28 4.40 -13.34
C TYR A 14 6.36 5.01 -14.40
N ASP A 15 5.26 4.31 -14.70
CA ASP A 15 4.26 4.76 -15.68
C ASP A 15 3.23 5.73 -15.09
N GLY A 16 3.09 5.75 -13.77
CA GLY A 16 2.18 6.65 -13.07
C GLY A 16 2.28 6.52 -11.55
N TYR A 17 1.39 7.21 -10.85
CA TYR A 17 1.22 7.13 -9.40
C TYR A 17 -0.26 6.91 -9.07
N PHE A 18 -0.50 6.33 -7.89
CA PHE A 18 -1.84 6.10 -7.36
C PHE A 18 -1.94 6.87 -6.04
N GLU A 19 -2.82 7.85 -5.98
CA GLU A 19 -3.06 8.63 -4.76
C GLU A 19 -3.98 7.83 -3.82
N ILE A 20 -3.62 7.77 -2.54
CA ILE A 20 -4.26 6.89 -1.55
C ILE A 20 -4.48 7.67 -0.27
N HIS A 21 -5.70 7.59 0.24
CA HIS A 21 -6.02 8.14 1.55
C HIS A 21 -5.62 7.19 2.68
N THR A 22 -5.31 7.76 3.85
CA THR A 22 -4.79 6.99 4.99
C THR A 22 -5.78 5.93 5.49
N ASP A 23 -7.09 6.23 5.45
CA ASP A 23 -8.16 5.30 5.80
C ASP A 23 -8.19 4.07 4.88
N GLN A 24 -8.06 4.26 3.56
CA GLN A 24 -7.97 3.17 2.58
C GLN A 24 -6.76 2.28 2.84
N ALA A 25 -5.60 2.90 3.14
CA ALA A 25 -4.38 2.17 3.47
C ALA A 25 -4.55 1.34 4.77
N TYR A 26 -5.16 1.93 5.79
CA TYR A 26 -5.40 1.25 7.07
C TYR A 26 -6.38 0.09 6.92
N GLU A 27 -7.49 0.30 6.20
CA GLU A 27 -8.47 -0.74 5.94
C GLU A 27 -7.83 -1.94 5.22
N ALA A 28 -7.04 -1.70 4.16
CA ALA A 28 -6.35 -2.76 3.43
C ALA A 28 -5.33 -3.51 4.30
N ALA A 29 -4.52 -2.81 5.09
CA ALA A 29 -3.56 -3.44 6.01
C ALA A 29 -4.25 -4.32 7.07
N ARG A 30 -5.37 -3.83 7.65
CA ARG A 30 -6.16 -4.59 8.62
C ARG A 30 -6.86 -5.78 7.99
N LEU A 31 -7.38 -5.62 6.76
CA LEU A 31 -8.00 -6.71 6.04
C LEU A 31 -6.99 -7.83 5.73
N LEU A 32 -5.78 -7.47 5.30
CA LEU A 32 -4.68 -8.41 5.07
C LEU A 32 -4.34 -9.20 6.35
N ALA A 33 -4.24 -8.52 7.49
CA ALA A 33 -4.00 -9.17 8.77
C ALA A 33 -5.16 -10.12 9.16
N LYS A 34 -6.41 -9.71 8.93
CA LYS A 34 -7.62 -10.50 9.25
C LYS A 34 -7.84 -11.70 8.34
N LYS A 35 -7.48 -11.60 7.05
CA LYS A 35 -7.76 -12.63 6.04
C LYS A 35 -6.60 -13.57 5.79
N ASP A 36 -5.40 -13.01 5.71
CA ASP A 36 -4.19 -13.75 5.30
C ASP A 36 -3.18 -13.91 6.44
N GLY A 37 -3.44 -13.29 7.62
CA GLY A 37 -2.58 -13.41 8.80
C GLY A 37 -1.26 -12.65 8.70
N VAL A 38 -1.13 -11.71 7.74
CA VAL A 38 0.09 -10.95 7.53
C VAL A 38 -0.04 -9.56 8.14
N LEU A 39 0.68 -9.31 9.24
CA LEU A 39 0.70 -8.01 9.90
C LEU A 39 1.72 -7.08 9.22
N VAL A 40 1.23 -5.96 8.69
CA VAL A 40 2.04 -4.97 7.94
C VAL A 40 1.76 -3.53 8.38
N GLY A 41 2.67 -2.62 8.03
CA GLY A 41 2.46 -1.18 8.21
C GLY A 41 1.48 -0.56 7.21
N ALA A 42 1.20 0.73 7.42
CA ALA A 42 0.27 1.49 6.58
C ALA A 42 0.72 1.62 5.12
N SER A 43 2.02 1.74 4.85
CA SER A 43 2.57 1.83 3.49
C SER A 43 2.31 0.54 2.70
N SER A 44 2.42 -0.62 3.33
CA SER A 44 2.04 -1.92 2.77
C SER A 44 0.55 -1.97 2.46
N GLY A 45 -0.30 -1.44 3.35
CA GLY A 45 -1.74 -1.31 3.13
C GLY A 45 -2.06 -0.44 1.91
N ALA A 46 -1.37 0.69 1.77
CA ALA A 46 -1.50 1.55 0.59
C ALA A 46 -1.10 0.80 -0.70
N ALA A 47 0.07 0.17 -0.72
CA ALA A 47 0.53 -0.59 -1.87
C ALA A 47 -0.46 -1.72 -2.25
N LEU A 48 -0.99 -2.44 -1.26
CA LEU A 48 -1.99 -3.49 -1.46
C LEU A 48 -3.33 -2.95 -1.96
N TYR A 49 -3.78 -1.81 -1.44
CA TYR A 49 -5.01 -1.15 -1.90
C TYR A 49 -4.90 -0.80 -3.39
N ALA A 50 -3.83 -0.09 -3.79
CA ALA A 50 -3.59 0.25 -5.20
C ALA A 50 -3.50 -1.00 -6.09
N ALA A 51 -2.77 -2.03 -5.66
CA ALA A 51 -2.67 -3.27 -6.40
C ALA A 51 -4.03 -3.96 -6.58
N THR A 52 -4.88 -3.95 -5.56
CA THR A 52 -6.25 -4.50 -5.62
C THR A 52 -7.12 -3.71 -6.60
N GLN A 53 -7.02 -2.37 -6.59
CA GLN A 53 -7.72 -1.52 -7.55
C GLN A 53 -7.26 -1.77 -8.99
N LEU A 54 -5.95 -1.96 -9.22
CA LEU A 54 -5.41 -2.31 -10.53
C LEU A 54 -5.88 -3.70 -10.97
N ALA A 55 -5.85 -4.70 -10.08
CA ALA A 55 -6.27 -6.07 -10.38
C ALA A 55 -7.73 -6.17 -10.83
N GLN A 56 -8.59 -5.24 -10.43
CA GLN A 56 -10.00 -5.20 -10.83
C GLN A 56 -10.23 -4.65 -12.24
N LYS A 57 -9.23 -3.99 -12.86
CA LYS A 57 -9.38 -3.45 -14.21
C LYS A 57 -9.21 -4.56 -15.25
N GLU A 58 -10.02 -4.50 -16.31
CA GLU A 58 -10.00 -5.50 -17.39
C GLU A 58 -8.60 -5.62 -18.04
N GLU A 59 -7.83 -4.54 -18.13
CA GLU A 59 -6.48 -4.54 -18.69
C GLU A 59 -5.47 -5.41 -17.91
N PHE A 60 -5.75 -5.71 -16.63
CA PHE A 60 -4.91 -6.52 -15.75
C PHE A 60 -5.46 -7.94 -15.54
N LYS A 61 -6.58 -8.29 -16.16
CA LYS A 61 -7.21 -9.61 -16.02
C LYS A 61 -6.27 -10.73 -16.48
N GLY A 62 -6.11 -11.73 -15.63
CA GLY A 62 -5.23 -12.88 -15.88
C GLY A 62 -3.72 -12.56 -15.83
N LYS A 63 -3.34 -11.32 -15.47
CA LYS A 63 -1.93 -10.94 -15.26
C LYS A 63 -1.57 -11.07 -13.78
N ASN A 64 -0.26 -11.11 -13.52
CA ASN A 64 0.29 -11.12 -12.17
C ASN A 64 0.71 -9.69 -11.76
N ILE A 65 0.29 -9.27 -10.58
CA ILE A 65 0.72 -8.02 -9.94
C ILE A 65 1.56 -8.39 -8.72
N VAL A 66 2.78 -7.84 -8.64
CA VAL A 66 3.66 -8.02 -7.48
C VAL A 66 3.64 -6.76 -6.64
N VAL A 67 3.50 -6.93 -5.32
CA VAL A 67 3.40 -5.82 -4.37
C VAL A 67 4.50 -5.95 -3.31
N ILE A 68 5.18 -4.84 -3.02
CA ILE A 68 6.18 -4.77 -1.96
C ILE A 68 5.48 -4.34 -0.67
N LEU A 69 5.64 -5.13 0.38
CA LEU A 69 5.17 -4.83 1.74
C LEU A 69 6.40 -4.43 2.58
N PRO A 70 6.69 -3.12 2.76
CA PRO A 70 8.03 -2.69 3.18
C PRO A 70 8.44 -3.12 4.58
N ASP A 71 7.49 -3.31 5.49
CA ASP A 71 7.78 -3.67 6.87
C ASP A 71 6.63 -4.40 7.60
N THR A 72 6.91 -4.80 8.84
CA THR A 72 5.99 -5.51 9.73
C THR A 72 5.09 -4.57 10.51
N GLY A 73 3.82 -4.97 10.68
CA GLY A 73 2.81 -4.28 11.47
C GLY A 73 3.15 -4.18 12.96
N LEU A 74 4.06 -5.02 13.48
CA LEU A 74 4.45 -5.01 14.90
C LEU A 74 5.02 -3.67 15.36
N ARG A 75 5.58 -2.86 14.44
CA ARG A 75 6.13 -1.54 14.75
C ARG A 75 5.05 -0.48 15.01
N TYR A 76 3.79 -0.78 14.69
CA TYR A 76 2.70 0.18 14.64
C TYR A 76 1.58 -0.07 15.64
N LEU A 77 1.78 -0.98 16.61
CA LEU A 77 0.78 -1.32 17.63
C LEU A 77 0.36 -0.13 18.50
N SER A 78 1.18 0.91 18.59
CA SER A 78 0.89 2.14 19.34
C SER A 78 0.40 3.28 18.44
N THR A 79 -0.09 2.98 17.24
CA THR A 79 -0.58 3.97 16.27
C THR A 79 -2.04 3.69 15.92
N HIS A 80 -2.70 4.68 15.31
CA HIS A 80 -4.08 4.57 14.81
C HIS A 80 -4.29 3.45 13.77
N LEU A 81 -3.25 2.79 13.27
CA LEU A 81 -3.39 1.67 12.33
C LEU A 81 -4.19 0.50 12.95
N PHE A 82 -4.01 0.23 14.25
CA PHE A 82 -4.65 -0.88 14.96
C PHE A 82 -5.64 -0.44 16.05
N GLU A 83 -5.99 0.84 16.08
CA GLU A 83 -7.10 1.34 16.87
C GLU A 83 -8.39 1.10 16.05
N GLU A 84 -9.13 0.04 16.37
CA GLU A 84 -10.48 -0.25 15.85
C GLU A 84 -11.56 0.09 16.88
#